data_AF-A0A6C0B1X7-F1
#
_entry.id   AF-A0A6C0B1X7-F1
#
_cell.length_a   1.000
_cell.length_b   1.000
_cell.length_c   1.000
_cell.angle_alpha   90.00
_cell.angle_beta   90.00
_cell.angle_gamma   90.00
#
_symmetry.space_group_name_H-M   'P 1'
#
loop_
_entity.id
_entity.type
_entity.pdbx_description
1 polymer ?
#
loop_
_entity_poly.entity_id
_entity_poly.type
_entity_poly.pdbx_seq_one_letter_code
_entity_poly.pdbx_strand_id
1 'polypeptide(L)'
;MRLKTIRRSHRPEKKWDALFETDKGKEKVVSFGAAGMSDYTKHKDKTRKARYLKRHGNMGESWNKPDTPGALSRWVLWNKPSFKASVADFKKRFKL
;
A
#
# COMPACT_ATOMS: atom_id res chain seq x y z
N MET A 1 8.00 3.90 14.65
CA MET A 1 6.74 4.07 13.89
C MET A 1 6.00 2.73 13.80
N ARG A 2 4.67 2.72 13.89
CA ARG A 2 3.82 1.52 13.87
C ARG A 2 2.65 1.66 12.89
N LEU A 3 2.25 0.59 12.19
CA LEU A 3 1.01 0.58 11.39
C LEU A 3 -0.18 0.16 12.26
N LYS A 4 -1.05 1.10 12.64
CA LYS A 4 -2.23 0.82 13.48
C LYS A 4 -3.31 0.08 12.71
N THR A 5 -3.79 0.65 11.61
CA THR A 5 -4.89 0.08 10.83
C THR A 5 -4.85 0.51 9.38
N ILE A 6 -5.50 -0.27 8.52
CA ILE A 6 -5.83 0.12 7.15
C ILE A 6 -7.35 0.02 7.01
N ARG A 7 -8.00 1.13 6.68
CA ARG A 7 -9.46 1.24 6.55
C ARG A 7 -9.85 1.85 5.23
N ARG A 8 -11.13 1.77 4.86
CA ARG A 8 -11.64 2.47 3.66
C ARG A 8 -11.34 3.96 3.80
N SER A 9 -10.89 4.56 2.71
CA SER A 9 -10.54 5.97 2.69
C SER A 9 -11.79 6.84 2.82
N HIS A 10 -11.69 7.95 3.56
CA HIS A 10 -12.73 8.99 3.58
C HIS A 10 -12.75 9.81 2.28
N ARG A 11 -11.60 9.87 1.59
CA ARG A 11 -11.47 10.51 0.29
C ARG A 11 -12.08 9.60 -0.79
N PRO A 12 -13.09 10.06 -1.54
CA PRO A 12 -13.84 9.23 -2.49
C PRO A 12 -12.98 8.74 -3.66
N GLU A 13 -11.92 9.47 -4.03
CA GLU A 13 -10.99 9.10 -5.08
C GLU A 13 -9.94 8.07 -4.65
N LYS A 14 -9.81 7.82 -3.34
CA LYS A 14 -8.82 6.89 -2.77
C LYS A 14 -9.49 5.62 -2.25
N LYS A 15 -8.72 4.53 -2.27
CA LYS A 15 -9.26 3.20 -1.93
C LYS A 15 -9.16 2.88 -0.44
N TRP A 16 -8.03 3.22 0.17
CA TRP A 16 -7.67 2.88 1.53
C TRP A 16 -6.90 4.02 2.20
N ASP A 17 -7.08 4.15 3.51
CA ASP A 17 -6.28 4.97 4.41
C ASP A 17 -5.45 4.05 5.32
N ALA A 18 -4.13 4.21 5.30
CA ALA A 18 -3.23 3.60 6.27
C ALA A 18 -2.95 4.59 7.41
N LEU A 19 -3.21 4.18 8.64
CA LEU A 19 -2.96 4.98 9.84
C LEU A 19 -1.67 4.49 10.50
N PHE A 20 -0.67 5.37 10.52
CA PHE A 20 0.60 5.15 11.18
C PHE A 20 0.66 5.94 12.48
N GLU A 21 1.24 5.34 13.51
CA GLU A 21 1.63 6.03 14.74
C GLU A 21 3.13 6.32 14.67
N THR A 22 3.50 7.58 14.80
CA THR A 22 4.90 7.99 14.90
C THR A 22 5.42 7.73 16.31
N ASP A 23 6.74 7.68 16.48
CA ASP A 23 7.36 7.45 17.80
C ASP A 23 7.06 8.55 18.82
N LYS A 24 6.56 9.71 18.36
CA LYS A 24 6.11 10.83 19.19
C LYS A 24 4.61 10.76 19.54
N GLY A 25 3.94 9.64 19.27
CA GLY A 25 2.51 9.45 19.52
C GLY A 25 1.58 10.18 18.54
N LYS A 26 2.11 10.88 17.53
CA LYS A 26 1.29 11.53 16.50
C LYS A 26 0.81 10.51 15.47
N GLU A 27 -0.45 10.61 15.07
CA GLU A 27 -1.02 9.82 13.99
C GLU A 27 -0.75 10.47 12.62
N LYS A 28 -0.38 9.64 11.65
CA LYS A 28 -0.21 10.02 10.25
C LYS A 28 -1.12 9.14 9.39
N VAL A 29 -2.02 9.77 8.64
CA VAL A 29 -2.89 9.10 7.68
C VAL A 29 -2.30 9.20 6.28
N VAL A 30 -2.18 8.07 5.60
CA VAL A 30 -1.70 8.01 4.22
C VAL A 30 -2.76 7.32 3.36
N SER A 31 -3.42 8.10 2.51
CA SER A 31 -4.40 7.58 1.55
C SER A 31 -3.72 7.02 0.30
N PHE A 32 -4.09 5.81 -0.12
CA PHE A 32 -3.47 5.11 -1.24
C PHE A 32 -4.45 4.25 -2.03
N GLY A 33 -4.04 3.89 -3.25
CA GLY A 33 -4.87 3.23 -4.25
C GLY A 33 -5.96 4.14 -4.82
N ALA A 34 -6.32 3.94 -6.08
CA ALA A 34 -7.46 4.62 -6.71
C ALA A 34 -8.76 3.88 -6.41
N ALA A 35 -9.82 4.62 -6.06
CA ALA A 35 -11.16 4.05 -5.89
C ALA A 35 -11.65 3.41 -7.20
N GLY A 36 -12.48 2.37 -7.10
CA GLY A 36 -13.00 1.61 -8.26
C GLY A 36 -11.97 0.71 -8.98
N MET A 37 -10.68 1.03 -8.91
CA MET A 37 -9.67 0.31 -9.69
C MET A 37 -9.39 -1.11 -9.17
N SER A 38 -9.10 -2.03 -10.09
CA SER A 38 -8.67 -3.40 -9.80
C SER A 38 -7.16 -3.46 -9.58
N ASP A 39 -6.72 -4.33 -8.66
CA ASP A 39 -5.32 -4.54 -8.29
C ASP A 39 -5.04 -6.03 -8.08
N TYR A 40 -3.78 -6.38 -7.80
CA TYR A 40 -3.35 -7.76 -7.72
C TYR A 40 -4.09 -8.57 -6.64
N THR A 41 -4.52 -7.91 -5.56
CA THR A 41 -5.29 -8.57 -4.48
C THR A 41 -6.72 -8.94 -4.91
N LYS A 42 -7.21 -8.38 -6.01
CA LYS A 42 -8.52 -8.70 -6.61
C LYS A 42 -8.39 -9.67 -7.78
N HIS A 43 -7.64 -9.28 -8.82
CA HIS A 43 -7.61 -10.01 -10.09
C HIS A 43 -6.59 -11.15 -10.15
N LYS A 44 -5.56 -11.14 -9.29
CA LYS A 44 -4.51 -12.17 -9.18
C LYS A 44 -3.68 -12.46 -10.45
N ASP A 45 -3.94 -11.74 -11.55
CA ASP A 45 -3.12 -11.71 -12.77
C ASP A 45 -1.67 -11.22 -12.51
N LYS A 46 -0.71 -12.13 -12.73
CA LYS A 46 0.73 -11.91 -12.56
C LYS A 46 1.32 -10.98 -13.62
N THR A 47 0.79 -11.00 -14.85
CA THR A 47 1.25 -10.16 -15.96
C THR A 47 0.87 -8.70 -15.72
N ARG A 48 -0.36 -8.43 -15.26
CA ARG A 48 -0.77 -7.07 -14.85
C ARG A 48 0.09 -6.52 -13.71
N LYS A 49 0.43 -7.38 -12.74
CA LYS A 49 1.38 -7.03 -11.68
C LYS A 49 2.74 -6.64 -12.26
N ALA A 50 3.33 -7.46 -13.13
CA ALA A 50 4.63 -7.16 -13.74
C ALA A 50 4.62 -5.81 -14.49
N ARG A 51 3.57 -5.51 -15.27
CA ARG A 51 3.42 -4.22 -15.95
C ARG A 51 3.33 -3.04 -14.96
N TYR A 52 2.54 -3.20 -13.89
CA TYR A 52 2.44 -2.18 -12.85
C TYR A 52 3.81 -1.89 -12.22
N LEU A 53 4.57 -2.94 -11.87
CA LEU A 53 5.91 -2.82 -11.30
C LEU A 53 6.90 -2.14 -12.24
N LYS A 54 6.90 -2.50 -13.53
CA LYS A 54 7.75 -1.86 -14.54
C LYS A 54 7.45 -0.37 -14.68
N ARG A 55 6.16 -0.01 -14.73
CA ARG A 55 5.74 1.39 -14.88
C ARG A 55 6.09 2.22 -13.65
N HIS A 56 5.75 1.74 -12.45
CA HIS A 56 5.94 2.50 -11.21
C HIS A 56 7.38 2.45 -10.68
N GLY A 57 8.16 1.42 -11.03
CA GLY A 57 9.57 1.33 -10.66
C GLY A 57 10.45 2.41 -11.30
N ASN A 58 10.04 2.92 -12.47
CA ASN A 58 10.78 3.94 -13.22
C ASN A 58 10.35 5.38 -12.88
N MET A 59 9.35 5.56 -12.00
CA MET A 59 8.77 6.88 -11.67
C MET A 59 9.40 7.53 -10.43
N GLY A 60 10.52 6.99 -9.92
CA GLY A 60 11.19 7.53 -8.73
C GLY A 60 10.40 7.36 -7.42
N GLU A 61 9.40 6.47 -7.38
CA GLU A 61 8.65 6.20 -6.16
C GLU A 61 9.55 5.58 -5.08
N SER A 62 9.56 6.17 -3.88
CA SER A 62 10.28 5.61 -2.72
C SER A 62 9.55 4.38 -2.17
N TRP A 63 9.77 3.21 -2.76
CA TRP A 63 9.22 1.94 -2.26
C TRP A 63 9.81 1.51 -0.91
N ASN A 64 10.86 2.18 -0.44
CA ASN A 64 11.56 1.89 0.82
C ASN A 64 11.03 2.71 2.01
N LYS A 65 10.13 3.68 1.78
CA LYS A 65 9.49 4.47 2.85
C LYS A 65 8.04 4.01 3.04
N PRO A 66 7.73 3.26 4.13
CA PRO A 66 6.42 2.61 4.28
C PRO A 66 5.24 3.58 4.39
N ASP A 67 5.47 4.80 4.87
CA ASP A 67 4.46 5.84 5.08
C ASP A 67 4.26 6.72 3.83
N THR A 68 4.40 6.13 2.64
CA THR A 68 4.16 6.79 1.35
C THR A 68 3.08 6.07 0.54
N PRO A 69 2.29 6.79 -0.28
CA PRO A 69 1.27 6.17 -1.12
C PRO A 69 1.83 5.15 -2.13
N GLY A 70 3.05 5.38 -2.63
CA GLY A 70 3.74 4.49 -3.55
C GLY A 70 4.12 3.16 -2.90
N ALA A 71 4.76 3.20 -1.72
CA ALA A 71 5.10 1.99 -0.98
C ALA A 71 3.86 1.18 -0.59
N LEU A 72 2.81 1.83 -0.08
CA LEU A 72 1.55 1.17 0.24
C LEU A 72 0.90 0.54 -0.99
N SER A 73 0.84 1.25 -2.11
CA SER A 73 0.27 0.69 -3.35
C SER A 73 1.08 -0.53 -3.81
N ARG A 74 2.41 -0.41 -3.86
CA ARG A 74 3.32 -1.48 -4.27
C ARG A 74 3.24 -2.73 -3.40
N TRP A 75 3.27 -2.54 -2.07
CA TRP A 75 3.45 -3.63 -1.12
C TRP A 75 2.13 -4.16 -0.55
N VAL A 76 1.08 -3.35 -0.50
CA VAL A 76 -0.24 -3.76 -0.01
C VAL A 76 -1.16 -4.19 -1.16
N LEU A 77 -1.17 -3.47 -2.30
CA LEU A 77 -2.10 -3.76 -3.42
C LEU A 77 -1.48 -4.58 -4.55
N TRP A 78 -0.16 -4.53 -4.74
CA TRP A 78 0.52 -5.16 -5.89
C TRP A 78 1.57 -6.22 -5.51
N ASN A 79 1.54 -6.71 -4.26
CA ASN A 79 2.54 -7.65 -3.74
C ASN A 79 2.08 -9.12 -3.78
N LYS A 80 1.10 -9.48 -2.94
CA LYS A 80 0.58 -10.85 -2.81
C LYS A 80 -0.86 -10.93 -3.34
N PRO A 81 -1.34 -12.14 -3.72
CA PRO A 81 -2.68 -12.32 -4.29
C PRO A 81 -3.85 -12.01 -3.33
N SER A 82 -3.57 -11.89 -2.03
CA SER A 82 -4.57 -11.50 -1.02
C SER A 82 -4.10 -10.27 -0.26
N PHE A 83 -5.05 -9.38 0.04
CA PHE A 83 -4.79 -8.16 0.79
C PHE A 83 -4.17 -8.45 2.16
N LYS A 84 -4.72 -9.43 2.89
CA LYS A 84 -4.20 -9.84 4.21
C LYS A 84 -2.74 -10.31 4.13
N ALA A 85 -2.39 -11.15 3.14
CA ALA A 85 -1.01 -11.60 2.99
C ALA A 85 -0.06 -10.46 2.62
N SER A 86 -0.50 -9.53 1.77
CA SER A 86 0.27 -8.33 1.43
C SER A 86 0.52 -7.45 2.65
N VAL A 87 -0.49 -7.24 3.52
CA VAL A 87 -0.33 -6.45 4.75
C VAL A 87 0.63 -7.12 5.75
N ALA A 88 0.55 -8.45 5.91
CA ALA A 88 1.47 -9.18 6.78
C ALA A 88 2.92 -9.08 6.28
N ASP A 89 3.14 -9.26 4.96
CA ASP A 89 4.44 -9.10 4.32
C ASP A 89 4.98 -7.68 4.46
N PHE A 90 4.10 -6.67 4.31
CA PHE A 90 4.43 -5.25 4.50
C PHE A 90 4.92 -4.95 5.92
N LYS A 91 4.19 -5.40 6.96
CA LYS A 91 4.59 -5.22 8.36
C LYS A 91 5.95 -5.87 8.64
N LYS A 92 6.15 -7.10 8.17
CA LYS A 92 7.43 -7.82 8.31
C LYS A 92 8.59 -7.09 7.62
N ARG A 93 8.37 -6.61 6.39
CA ARG A 93 9.38 -5.91 5.58
C ARG A 93 9.89 -4.63 6.25
N PHE A 94 8.98 -3.85 6.83
CA PHE A 94 9.30 -2.53 7.38
C PHE A 94 9.43 -2.50 8.91
N LYS A 95 9.31 -3.65 9.58
CA LYS A 95 9.37 -3.78 11.04
C LYS A 95 8.36 -2.84 11.75
N LEU A 96 7.10 -2.88 11.30
CA LEU A 96 5.99 -2.02 11.74
C LEU A 96 4.97 -2.70 12.65
#